data_AF-A0AAN6P5U2-F1
#
_entry.id   AF-A0AAN6P5U2-F1
#
_cell.length_a   1.000
_cell.length_b   1.000
_cell.length_c   1.000
_cell.angle_alpha   90.00
_cell.angle_beta   90.00
_cell.angle_gamma   90.00
#
_symmetry.space_group_name_H-M   'P 1'
#
loop_
_entity.id
_entity.type
_entity.pdbx_description
1 polymer ?
#
loop_
_entity_poly.entity_id
_entity_poly.type
_entity_poly.pdbx_seq_one_letter_code
_entity_poly.pdbx_strand_id
1 'polypeptide(L)'
;MHLTLSPFLVGLAGAMATKRQATGEHAMGFIGCSMAENVAQGYVASGGKHMWGPYGTGGLVVQSWTNTNSASWGMFDKQVAKYGKPSEVWVQICIFQNPGATYDEVKQLIANARQHAAPGAKIWITGQPIYPDNPSSCFLAGAQGPQLTVDLAKKAGYDAALNVTYPGDFKLMRGEVQDGCHANTAGQGSLGKQALAFWG
;
A
#
# COMPACT_ATOMS: atom_id res chain seq x y z
N MET A 1 -10.74 -54.76 48.72
CA MET A 1 -10.58 -54.28 47.32
C MET A 1 -11.43 -53.03 47.17
N HIS A 2 -10.81 -51.85 47.16
CA HIS A 2 -11.50 -50.59 46.89
C HIS A 2 -11.31 -50.24 45.41
N LEU A 3 -12.40 -50.12 44.65
CA LEU A 3 -12.42 -49.50 43.34
C LEU A 3 -12.86 -48.03 43.50
N THR A 4 -11.98 -47.10 43.17
CA THR A 4 -12.32 -45.68 43.01
C THR A 4 -12.50 -45.38 41.53
N LEU A 5 -13.70 -44.93 41.15
CA LEU A 5 -13.97 -44.35 39.83
C LEU A 5 -13.47 -42.89 39.79
N SER A 6 -12.63 -42.57 38.81
CA SER A 6 -12.31 -41.18 38.45
C SER A 6 -13.26 -40.68 37.36
N PRO A 7 -13.81 -39.45 37.47
CA PRO A 7 -14.59 -38.85 36.41
C PRO A 7 -13.69 -38.18 35.37
N PHE A 8 -13.97 -38.46 34.10
CA PHE A 8 -13.44 -37.72 32.95
C PHE A 8 -14.11 -36.35 32.85
N LEU A 9 -13.33 -35.27 32.94
CA LEU A 9 -13.74 -33.91 32.55
C LEU A 9 -13.37 -33.69 31.09
N VAL A 10 -14.38 -33.58 30.22
CA VAL A 10 -14.22 -33.15 28.82
C VAL A 10 -14.28 -31.62 28.81
N GLY A 11 -13.12 -30.97 28.68
CA GLY A 11 -13.03 -29.53 28.42
C GLY A 11 -13.14 -29.24 26.92
N LEU A 12 -14.22 -28.59 26.50
CA LEU A 12 -14.36 -27.98 25.18
C LEU A 12 -13.51 -26.71 25.11
N ALA A 13 -12.28 -26.82 24.61
CA ALA A 13 -11.47 -25.67 24.24
C ALA A 13 -11.99 -25.10 22.91
N GLY A 14 -12.72 -23.98 22.98
CA GLY A 14 -13.07 -23.19 21.80
C GLY A 14 -11.80 -22.63 21.16
N ALA A 15 -11.46 -23.09 19.96
CA ALA A 15 -10.38 -22.54 19.17
C ALA A 15 -10.75 -21.11 18.74
N MET A 16 -10.20 -20.10 19.39
CA MET A 16 -10.16 -18.75 18.82
C MET A 16 -9.28 -18.81 17.58
N ALA A 17 -9.89 -18.72 16.40
CA ALA A 17 -9.19 -18.54 15.15
C ALA A 17 -8.46 -17.19 15.18
N THR A 18 -7.21 -17.19 15.64
CA THR A 18 -6.29 -16.07 15.43
C THR A 18 -6.12 -15.91 13.93
N LYS A 19 -6.74 -14.86 13.37
CA LYS A 19 -6.53 -14.48 11.97
C LYS A 19 -5.03 -14.34 11.76
N ARG A 20 -4.46 -15.25 10.96
CA ARG A 20 -3.02 -15.36 10.72
C ARG A 20 -2.51 -14.03 10.16
N GLN A 21 -1.69 -13.34 10.95
CA GLN A 21 -0.93 -12.19 10.47
C GLN A 21 0.17 -12.71 9.54
N ALA A 22 0.27 -12.16 8.34
CA ALA A 22 1.33 -12.52 7.42
C ALA A 22 2.66 -11.93 7.93
N THR A 23 3.68 -12.77 8.11
CA THR A 23 5.06 -12.37 8.39
C THR A 23 5.98 -13.05 7.37
N GLY A 24 6.91 -12.31 6.77
CA GLY A 24 7.79 -12.81 5.70
C GLY A 24 7.36 -12.38 4.29
N GLU A 25 7.32 -13.33 3.34
CA GLU A 25 6.83 -13.10 1.97
C GLU A 25 5.36 -12.65 2.00
N HIS A 26 4.99 -11.69 1.17
CA HIS A 26 3.64 -11.14 1.05
C HIS A 26 3.06 -10.59 2.38
N ALA A 27 3.92 -10.12 3.29
CA ALA A 27 3.51 -9.50 4.54
C ALA A 27 3.13 -8.01 4.39
N MET A 28 3.52 -7.39 3.28
CA MET A 28 3.17 -6.00 2.95
C MET A 28 2.07 -5.94 1.89
N GLY A 29 0.93 -5.36 2.25
CA GLY A 29 -0.09 -4.94 1.29
C GLY A 29 0.21 -3.55 0.73
N PHE A 30 -0.45 -3.18 -0.36
CA PHE A 30 -0.37 -1.81 -0.85
C PHE A 30 -1.73 -1.28 -1.28
N ILE A 31 -1.89 0.04 -1.29
CA ILE A 31 -3.00 0.75 -1.92
C ILE A 31 -2.45 1.92 -2.74
N GLY A 32 -3.15 2.29 -3.81
CA GLY A 32 -2.74 3.38 -4.69
C GLY A 32 -3.46 3.30 -6.03
N CYS A 33 -2.83 3.86 -7.07
CA CYS A 33 -3.38 3.94 -8.43
C CYS A 33 -2.61 3.03 -9.41
N SER A 34 -2.68 3.31 -10.71
CA SER A 34 -1.87 2.68 -11.75
C SER A 34 -0.35 2.88 -11.56
N MET A 35 0.07 3.97 -10.93
CA MET A 35 1.49 4.16 -10.60
C MET A 35 1.95 3.20 -9.50
N ALA A 36 1.08 2.84 -8.56
CA ALA A 36 1.38 1.86 -7.52
C ALA A 36 1.50 0.46 -8.14
N GLU A 37 0.62 0.15 -9.10
CA GLU A 37 0.72 -1.06 -9.92
C GLU A 37 2.06 -1.14 -10.66
N ASN A 38 2.55 -0.05 -11.27
CA ASN A 38 3.86 -0.06 -11.94
C ASN A 38 5.02 -0.34 -10.97
N VAL A 39 4.97 0.23 -9.76
CA VAL A 39 5.96 -0.06 -8.70
C VAL A 39 5.88 -1.54 -8.29
N ALA A 40 4.67 -2.06 -8.04
CA ALA A 40 4.48 -3.45 -7.62
C ALA A 40 4.90 -4.46 -8.70
N GLN A 41 4.58 -4.19 -9.98
CA GLN A 41 5.05 -4.97 -11.13
C GLN A 41 6.58 -5.00 -11.17
N GLY A 42 7.21 -3.83 -11.08
CA GLY A 42 8.67 -3.70 -11.06
C GLY A 42 9.33 -4.41 -9.88
N TYR A 43 8.74 -4.27 -8.69
CA TYR A 43 9.26 -4.84 -7.45
C TYR A 43 9.31 -6.37 -7.54
N VAL A 44 8.21 -7.00 -7.95
CA VAL A 44 8.15 -8.46 -8.15
C VAL A 44 9.08 -8.91 -9.27
N ALA A 45 9.10 -8.20 -10.40
CA ALA A 45 10.01 -8.50 -11.51
C ALA A 45 11.49 -8.40 -11.13
N SER A 46 11.81 -7.57 -10.14
CA SER A 46 13.16 -7.41 -9.58
C SER A 46 13.48 -8.42 -8.47
N GLY A 47 12.60 -9.38 -8.21
CA GLY A 47 12.79 -10.44 -7.21
C GLY A 47 12.28 -10.09 -5.81
N GLY A 48 11.59 -8.96 -5.64
CA GLY A 48 10.98 -8.59 -4.37
C GLY A 48 9.83 -9.53 -4.00
N LYS A 49 9.79 -9.93 -2.73
CA LYS A 49 8.81 -10.90 -2.22
C LYS A 49 8.03 -10.44 -1.01
N HIS A 50 8.44 -9.35 -0.36
CA HIS A 50 7.80 -8.87 0.87
C HIS A 50 6.43 -8.24 0.60
N MET A 51 6.32 -7.44 -0.47
CA MET A 51 5.07 -6.82 -0.91
C MET A 51 4.22 -7.76 -1.77
N TRP A 52 2.90 -7.58 -1.74
CA TRP A 52 1.98 -8.22 -2.68
C TRP A 52 2.30 -7.81 -4.13
N GLY A 53 2.02 -8.74 -5.06
CA GLY A 53 2.04 -8.43 -6.48
C GLY A 53 0.88 -7.52 -6.92
N PRO A 54 0.94 -7.00 -8.16
CA PRO A 54 -0.11 -6.18 -8.75
C PRO A 54 -1.49 -6.86 -8.70
N TYR A 55 -2.55 -6.09 -8.45
CA TYR A 55 -3.90 -6.65 -8.32
C TYR A 55 -5.03 -5.79 -8.94
N GLY A 56 -4.67 -4.78 -9.73
CA GLY A 56 -5.57 -4.02 -10.58
C GLY A 56 -6.03 -2.68 -10.01
N THR A 57 -5.18 -1.92 -9.32
CA THR A 57 -5.55 -0.60 -8.74
C THR A 57 -5.54 0.57 -9.73
N GLY A 58 -5.62 0.30 -11.04
CA GLY A 58 -5.62 1.34 -12.07
C GLY A 58 -6.75 2.36 -11.87
N GLY A 59 -6.42 3.66 -11.92
CA GLY A 59 -7.38 4.75 -11.76
C GLY A 59 -7.90 5.00 -10.34
N LEU A 60 -7.45 4.24 -9.32
CA LEU A 60 -7.88 4.42 -7.94
C LEU A 60 -7.07 5.52 -7.25
N VAL A 61 -7.66 6.70 -7.07
CA VAL A 61 -7.05 7.86 -6.40
C VAL A 61 -7.43 7.91 -4.92
N VAL A 62 -6.90 8.86 -4.15
CA VAL A 62 -7.19 9.02 -2.70
C VAL A 62 -8.68 8.84 -2.38
N GLN A 63 -9.58 9.49 -3.14
CA GLN A 63 -11.02 9.43 -2.93
C GLN A 63 -11.63 8.04 -3.14
N SER A 64 -10.99 7.17 -3.93
CA SER A 64 -11.43 5.78 -4.13
C SER A 64 -11.28 4.95 -2.85
N TRP A 65 -10.51 5.42 -1.88
CA TRP A 65 -10.11 4.70 -0.67
C TRP A 65 -10.61 5.36 0.64
N THR A 66 -11.28 6.52 0.57
CA THR A 66 -11.78 7.24 1.76
C THR A 66 -13.06 6.64 2.36
N ASN A 67 -13.77 5.80 1.62
CA ASN A 67 -14.88 4.99 2.15
C ASN A 67 -14.43 3.54 2.36
N THR A 68 -14.39 3.06 3.61
CA THR A 68 -13.96 1.70 4.00
C THR A 68 -14.75 0.56 3.31
N ASN A 69 -15.94 0.86 2.80
CA ASN A 69 -16.79 -0.11 2.09
C ASN A 69 -16.73 0.04 0.55
N SER A 70 -15.75 0.77 0.02
CA SER A 70 -15.63 1.01 -1.43
C SER A 70 -15.22 -0.25 -2.19
N ALA A 71 -15.50 -0.27 -3.50
CA ALA A 71 -15.04 -1.33 -4.39
C ALA A 71 -13.51 -1.51 -4.33
N SER A 72 -12.76 -0.42 -4.14
CA SER A 72 -11.30 -0.43 -3.97
C SER A 72 -10.86 -1.27 -2.78
N TRP A 73 -11.50 -1.07 -1.62
CA TRP A 73 -11.24 -1.90 -0.44
C TRP A 73 -11.69 -3.35 -0.67
N GLY A 74 -12.76 -3.58 -1.41
CA GLY A 74 -13.14 -4.93 -1.85
C GLY A 74 -12.04 -5.62 -2.69
N MET A 75 -11.22 -4.88 -3.44
CA MET A 75 -10.06 -5.45 -4.16
C MET A 75 -8.90 -5.78 -3.20
N PHE A 76 -8.63 -4.89 -2.25
CA PHE A 76 -7.64 -5.13 -1.20
C PHE A 76 -8.01 -6.35 -0.34
N ASP A 77 -9.28 -6.48 0.05
CA ASP A 77 -9.77 -7.58 0.87
C ASP A 77 -9.70 -8.93 0.16
N LYS A 78 -9.78 -8.95 -1.18
CA LYS A 78 -9.49 -10.17 -1.96
C LYS A 78 -8.02 -10.59 -1.82
N GLN A 79 -7.09 -9.65 -1.74
CA GLN A 79 -5.68 -9.96 -1.46
C GLN A 79 -5.49 -10.40 -0.01
N VAL A 80 -6.20 -9.80 0.95
CA VAL A 80 -6.23 -10.26 2.35
C VAL A 80 -6.73 -11.71 2.45
N ALA A 81 -7.76 -12.09 1.68
CA ALA A 81 -8.24 -13.47 1.64
C ALA A 81 -7.19 -14.45 1.06
N LYS A 82 -6.32 -13.97 0.16
CA LYS A 82 -5.27 -14.77 -0.49
C LYS A 82 -4.00 -14.89 0.36
N TYR A 83 -3.52 -13.79 0.93
CA TYR A 83 -2.21 -13.71 1.60
C TYR A 83 -2.31 -13.56 3.12
N GLY A 84 -3.50 -13.31 3.67
CA GLY A 84 -3.70 -12.94 5.06
C GLY A 84 -3.70 -11.42 5.28
N LYS A 85 -4.08 -11.00 6.50
CA LYS A 85 -4.02 -9.57 6.86
C LYS A 85 -2.55 -9.13 6.92
N PRO A 86 -2.17 -8.06 6.20
CA PRO A 86 -0.78 -7.66 6.12
C PRO A 86 -0.32 -7.01 7.42
N SER A 87 0.92 -7.27 7.82
CA SER A 87 1.57 -6.59 8.94
C SER A 87 2.13 -5.22 8.57
N GLU A 88 2.26 -4.93 7.27
CA GLU A 88 2.70 -3.64 6.76
C GLU A 88 1.80 -3.21 5.59
N VAL A 89 1.51 -1.92 5.44
CA VAL A 89 0.80 -1.41 4.26
C VAL A 89 1.57 -0.24 3.67
N TRP A 90 1.87 -0.32 2.38
CA TRP A 90 2.34 0.82 1.61
C TRP A 90 1.16 1.59 1.02
N VAL A 91 1.05 2.87 1.35
CA VAL A 91 0.07 3.81 0.83
C VAL A 91 0.77 4.72 -0.17
N GLN A 92 0.42 4.61 -1.45
CA GLN A 92 0.78 5.62 -2.44
C GLN A 92 -0.35 6.64 -2.57
N ILE A 93 -0.07 7.89 -2.21
CA ILE A 93 -1.00 9.01 -2.44
C ILE A 93 -1.06 9.26 -3.95
N CYS A 94 -2.18 8.91 -4.58
CA CYS A 94 -2.44 9.16 -5.98
C CYS A 94 -3.62 10.11 -6.18
N ILE A 95 -3.49 11.01 -7.15
CA ILE A 95 -4.54 11.99 -7.46
C ILE A 95 -4.79 12.10 -8.97
N PHE A 96 -5.95 12.66 -9.30
CA PHE A 96 -6.16 13.39 -10.55
C PHE A 96 -6.09 14.90 -10.28
N GLN A 97 -5.71 15.70 -11.30
CA GLN A 97 -5.49 17.15 -11.15
C GLN A 97 -6.70 17.90 -10.58
N ASN A 98 -7.91 17.40 -10.84
CA ASN A 98 -9.15 17.91 -10.29
C ASN A 98 -9.95 16.73 -9.70
N PRO A 99 -10.20 16.69 -8.38
CA PRO A 99 -9.99 17.76 -7.40
C PRO A 99 -8.62 17.79 -6.71
N GLY A 100 -7.68 16.89 -7.05
CA GLY A 100 -6.46 16.68 -6.28
C GLY A 100 -6.72 15.86 -5.01
N ALA A 101 -6.02 16.18 -3.92
CA ALA A 101 -6.28 15.61 -2.60
C ALA A 101 -5.96 16.61 -1.48
N THR A 102 -6.70 16.48 -0.39
CA THR A 102 -6.51 17.23 0.85
C THR A 102 -5.77 16.39 1.89
N TYR A 103 -5.20 17.05 2.89
CA TYR A 103 -4.56 16.34 4.00
C TYR A 103 -5.56 15.56 4.87
N ASP A 104 -6.81 16.02 4.98
CA ASP A 104 -7.84 15.29 5.72
C ASP A 104 -8.22 13.98 5.03
N GLU A 105 -8.31 13.97 3.70
CA GLU A 105 -8.51 12.74 2.95
C GLU A 105 -7.33 11.78 3.10
N VAL A 106 -6.09 12.29 3.17
CA VAL A 106 -4.90 11.46 3.43
C VAL A 106 -4.93 10.84 4.83
N LYS A 107 -5.37 11.59 5.86
CA LYS A 107 -5.58 11.02 7.20
C LYS A 107 -6.64 9.93 7.19
N GLN A 108 -7.75 10.16 6.49
CA GLN A 108 -8.82 9.16 6.35
C GLN A 108 -8.34 7.90 5.60
N LEU A 109 -7.55 8.08 4.54
CA LEU A 109 -6.92 7.00 3.78
C LEU A 109 -6.06 6.11 4.68
N ILE A 110 -5.19 6.71 5.50
CA ILE A 110 -4.33 6.00 6.46
C ILE A 110 -5.18 5.28 7.51
N ALA A 111 -6.20 5.94 8.07
CA ALA A 111 -7.09 5.35 9.05
C ALA A 111 -7.82 4.12 8.49
N ASN A 112 -8.30 4.19 7.25
CA ASN A 112 -8.95 3.06 6.58
C ASN A 112 -7.95 1.93 6.32
N ALA A 113 -6.72 2.23 5.86
CA ALA A 113 -5.68 1.21 5.69
C ALA A 113 -5.43 0.39 6.97
N ARG A 114 -5.46 1.04 8.14
CA ARG A 114 -5.33 0.34 9.44
C ARG A 114 -6.50 -0.60 9.75
N GLN A 115 -7.73 -0.27 9.32
CA GLN A 115 -8.90 -1.13 9.53
C GLN A 115 -8.80 -2.44 8.74
N HIS A 116 -8.26 -2.36 7.52
CA HIS A 116 -8.11 -3.52 6.63
C HIS A 116 -6.84 -4.34 6.93
N ALA A 117 -5.82 -3.74 7.54
CA ALA A 117 -4.58 -4.41 7.93
C ALA A 117 -4.70 -5.26 9.22
N ALA A 118 -3.60 -5.92 9.59
CA ALA A 118 -3.46 -6.55 10.90
C ALA A 118 -3.37 -5.49 12.02
N PRO A 119 -3.81 -5.80 13.25
CA PRO A 119 -3.61 -4.91 14.39
C PRO A 119 -2.14 -4.54 14.57
N GLY A 120 -1.86 -3.24 14.76
CA GLY A 120 -0.49 -2.75 14.90
C GLY A 120 0.33 -2.71 13.61
N ALA A 121 -0.30 -2.87 12.43
CA ALA A 121 0.42 -2.82 11.16
C ALA A 121 1.19 -1.50 10.97
N LYS A 122 2.42 -1.61 10.45
CA LYS A 122 3.22 -0.46 10.03
C LYS A 122 2.63 0.11 8.75
N ILE A 123 2.64 1.44 8.62
CA ILE A 123 2.18 2.11 7.40
C ILE A 123 3.34 2.90 6.82
N TRP A 124 3.70 2.56 5.58
CA TRP A 124 4.60 3.35 4.75
C TRP A 124 3.78 4.26 3.87
N ILE A 125 4.19 5.51 3.70
CA ILE A 125 3.47 6.46 2.84
C ILE A 125 4.42 7.15 1.88
N THR A 126 4.03 7.22 0.60
CA THR A 126 4.76 7.95 -0.45
C THR A 126 3.78 8.74 -1.31
N GLY A 127 4.30 9.70 -2.09
CA GLY A 127 3.55 10.28 -3.20
C GLY A 127 3.56 9.40 -4.45
N GLN A 128 2.87 9.86 -5.51
CA GLN A 128 3.12 9.44 -6.88
C GLN A 128 4.59 9.73 -7.26
N PRO A 129 5.19 8.98 -8.21
CA PRO A 129 6.53 9.29 -8.66
C PRO A 129 6.67 10.72 -9.17
N ILE A 130 7.74 11.39 -8.77
CA ILE A 130 8.15 12.67 -9.36
C ILE A 130 8.98 12.41 -10.62
N TYR A 131 9.07 13.43 -11.47
CA TYR A 131 9.74 13.34 -12.77
C TYR A 131 10.85 14.39 -12.84
N PRO A 132 12.05 14.11 -12.30
CA PRO A 132 13.07 15.14 -12.09
C PRO A 132 13.51 15.86 -13.37
N ASP A 133 13.51 15.17 -14.50
CA ASP A 133 13.89 15.69 -15.82
C ASP A 133 12.68 16.01 -16.71
N ASN A 134 11.45 15.85 -16.21
CA ASN A 134 10.23 16.22 -16.93
C ASN A 134 9.05 16.48 -15.97
N PRO A 135 9.12 17.51 -15.11
CA PRO A 135 8.21 17.66 -13.96
C PRO A 135 6.73 17.82 -14.34
N SER A 136 6.42 18.21 -15.57
CA SER A 136 5.06 18.36 -16.08
C SER A 136 4.50 17.12 -16.79
N SER A 137 5.21 15.99 -16.75
CA SER A 137 4.87 14.80 -17.54
C SER A 137 3.46 14.28 -17.25
N CYS A 138 3.11 14.09 -15.97
CA CYS A 138 1.90 13.37 -15.61
C CYS A 138 0.64 14.24 -15.77
N PHE A 139 0.06 14.20 -16.97
CA PHE A 139 -1.17 14.91 -17.30
C PHE A 139 -2.37 14.53 -16.42
N LEU A 140 -2.40 13.31 -15.87
CA LEU A 140 -3.47 12.84 -14.98
C LEU A 140 -3.51 13.62 -13.67
N ALA A 141 -2.36 13.81 -13.05
CA ALA A 141 -2.22 14.53 -11.77
C ALA A 141 -2.03 16.05 -11.98
N GLY A 142 -1.72 16.48 -13.21
CA GLY A 142 -1.38 17.86 -13.51
C GLY A 142 0.07 18.18 -13.12
N ALA A 143 0.59 19.32 -13.59
CA ALA A 143 2.02 19.64 -13.45
C ALA A 143 2.53 19.73 -12.00
N GLN A 144 1.66 20.08 -11.05
CA GLN A 144 2.00 20.17 -9.63
C GLN A 144 1.58 18.93 -8.83
N GLY A 145 0.84 18.01 -9.46
CA GLY A 145 0.22 16.89 -8.77
C GLY A 145 1.22 15.95 -8.10
N PRO A 146 2.26 15.46 -8.80
CA PRO A 146 3.27 14.60 -8.18
C PRO A 146 3.92 15.24 -6.94
N GLN A 147 4.31 16.52 -7.03
CA GLN A 147 4.91 17.23 -5.91
C GLN A 147 3.91 17.40 -4.75
N LEU A 148 2.66 17.74 -5.04
CA LEU A 148 1.60 17.81 -4.02
C LEU A 148 1.48 16.48 -3.25
N THR A 149 1.47 15.34 -3.94
CA THR A 149 1.37 14.04 -3.27
C THR A 149 2.59 13.72 -2.41
N VAL A 150 3.79 14.11 -2.83
CA VAL A 150 5.01 14.01 -2.03
C VAL A 150 4.92 14.87 -0.77
N ASP A 151 4.46 16.11 -0.91
CA ASP A 151 4.36 17.05 0.21
C ASP A 151 3.33 16.56 1.24
N LEU A 152 2.20 15.99 0.77
CA LEU A 152 1.21 15.34 1.62
C LEU A 152 1.78 14.11 2.34
N ALA A 153 2.57 13.28 1.67
CA ALA A 153 3.20 12.10 2.26
C ALA A 153 4.25 12.48 3.32
N LYS A 154 5.09 13.49 3.02
CA LYS A 154 6.05 14.05 3.99
C LYS A 154 5.33 14.61 5.20
N LYS A 155 4.29 15.41 4.98
CA LYS A 155 3.47 15.97 6.06
C LYS A 155 2.89 14.86 6.96
N ALA A 156 2.37 13.79 6.37
CA ALA A 156 1.88 12.64 7.12
C ALA A 156 3.00 11.92 7.89
N GLY A 157 4.19 11.75 7.31
CA GLY A 157 5.35 11.16 7.96
C GLY A 157 5.91 11.99 9.13
N TYR A 158 5.73 13.31 9.11
CA TYR A 158 6.11 14.20 10.23
C TYR A 158 5.02 14.27 11.33
N ASP A 159 3.80 13.86 11.03
CA ASP A 159 2.69 13.87 11.97
C ASP A 159 2.75 12.65 12.89
N ALA A 160 3.33 12.83 14.07
CA ALA A 160 3.49 11.77 15.06
C ALA A 160 2.15 11.10 15.46
N ALA A 161 1.02 11.81 15.33
CA ALA A 161 -0.29 11.24 15.64
C ALA A 161 -0.73 10.17 14.62
N LEU A 162 -0.22 10.22 13.39
CA LEU A 162 -0.54 9.25 12.35
C LEU A 162 0.31 7.98 12.44
N ASN A 163 1.50 8.07 13.06
CA ASN A 163 2.45 6.96 13.23
C ASN A 163 2.70 6.20 11.91
N VAL A 164 3.03 6.94 10.87
CA VAL A 164 3.37 6.42 9.54
C VAL A 164 4.82 6.79 9.20
N THR A 165 5.45 6.05 8.31
CA THR A 165 6.84 6.32 7.90
C THR A 165 6.89 6.74 6.43
N TYR A 166 7.56 7.85 6.17
CA TYR A 166 7.88 8.31 4.83
C TYR A 166 9.30 7.82 4.45
N PRO A 167 9.45 6.80 3.59
CA PRO A 167 10.76 6.20 3.31
C PRO A 167 11.58 7.02 2.30
N GLY A 168 10.92 7.83 1.47
CA GLY A 168 11.56 8.59 0.40
C GLY A 168 10.66 8.82 -0.80
N ASP A 169 11.23 9.46 -1.82
CA ASP A 169 10.56 9.76 -3.09
C ASP A 169 10.76 8.63 -4.10
N PHE A 170 9.70 8.26 -4.82
CA PHE A 170 9.85 7.54 -6.09
C PHE A 170 10.16 8.53 -7.22
N LYS A 171 11.09 8.16 -8.10
CA LYS A 171 11.50 8.97 -9.26
C LYS A 171 11.33 8.18 -10.55
N LEU A 172 10.82 8.83 -11.57
CA LEU A 172 10.65 8.25 -12.91
C LEU A 172 11.22 9.22 -13.95
N MET A 173 12.28 8.81 -14.64
CA MET A 173 12.99 9.64 -15.61
C MET A 173 12.26 9.68 -16.95
N ARG A 174 12.50 10.70 -17.80
CA ARG A 174 11.81 10.87 -19.08
C ARG A 174 11.85 9.63 -19.98
N GLY A 175 13.00 8.94 -20.06
CA GLY A 175 13.17 7.71 -20.84
C GLY A 175 12.46 6.48 -20.27
N GLU A 176 11.94 6.59 -19.06
CA GLU A 176 11.24 5.54 -18.31
C GLU A 176 9.70 5.72 -18.35
N VAL A 177 9.21 6.79 -18.98
CA VAL A 177 7.79 7.12 -19.11
C VAL A 177 7.23 6.58 -20.43
N GLN A 178 6.02 6.03 -20.40
CA GLN A 178 5.32 5.47 -21.56
C GLN A 178 4.38 6.48 -22.23
N ASP A 179 3.53 7.15 -21.46
CA ASP A 179 2.37 7.89 -21.98
C ASP A 179 2.21 9.29 -21.37
N GLY A 180 3.30 9.83 -20.85
CA GLY A 180 3.31 11.07 -20.09
C GLY A 180 3.15 10.83 -18.58
N CYS A 181 2.52 9.77 -18.10
CA CYS A 181 2.46 9.51 -16.65
C CYS A 181 3.05 8.15 -16.27
N HIS A 182 2.59 7.08 -16.93
CA HIS A 182 2.91 5.73 -16.50
C HIS A 182 4.33 5.32 -16.87
N ALA A 183 4.88 4.40 -16.09
CA ALA A 183 6.17 3.81 -16.37
C ALA A 183 6.07 2.82 -17.54
N ASN A 184 7.01 2.90 -18.48
CA ASN A 184 7.26 1.82 -19.43
C ASN A 184 7.99 0.64 -18.74
N THR A 185 8.34 -0.42 -19.47
CA THR A 185 9.03 -1.59 -18.88
C THR A 185 10.33 -1.23 -18.15
N ALA A 186 11.14 -0.32 -18.70
CA ALA A 186 12.37 0.13 -18.04
C ALA A 186 12.06 0.91 -16.76
N GLY A 187 11.04 1.78 -16.80
CA GLY A 187 10.57 2.52 -15.64
C GLY A 187 9.99 1.67 -14.53
N GLN A 188 9.23 0.62 -14.87
CA GLN A 188 8.77 -0.37 -13.91
C GLN A 188 9.99 -1.01 -13.21
N GLY A 189 11.00 -1.43 -13.96
CA GLY A 189 12.25 -1.94 -13.38
C GLY A 189 12.96 -0.94 -12.46
N SER A 190 13.00 0.35 -12.83
CA SER A 190 13.59 1.42 -12.02
C SER A 190 12.83 1.66 -10.72
N LEU A 191 11.51 1.78 -10.79
CA LEU A 191 10.63 1.94 -9.64
C LEU A 191 10.67 0.71 -8.72
N GLY A 192 10.74 -0.49 -9.29
CA GLY A 192 10.88 -1.74 -8.56
C GLY A 192 12.15 -1.82 -7.72
N LYS A 193 13.29 -1.40 -8.29
CA LYS A 193 14.57 -1.31 -7.57
C LYS A 193 14.53 -0.26 -6.45
N GLN A 194 13.85 0.86 -6.67
CA GLN A 194 13.63 1.85 -5.61
C GLN A 194 12.79 1.28 -4.46
N ALA A 195 11.73 0.52 -4.77
CA ALA A 195 10.92 -0.16 -3.77
C ALA A 195 11.72 -1.24 -3.00
N LEU A 196 12.60 -1.99 -3.68
CA LEU A 196 13.55 -2.89 -3.01
C LEU A 196 14.52 -2.14 -2.09
N ALA A 197 14.99 -0.96 -2.47
CA ALA A 197 15.84 -0.16 -1.60
C ALA A 197 15.11 0.33 -0.32
N PHE A 198 13.78 0.51 -0.39
CA PHE A 198 12.97 0.87 0.77
C PHE A 198 12.59 -0.32 1.65
N TRP A 199 12.26 -1.48 1.05
CA TRP A 199 11.55 -2.57 1.73
C TRP A 199 12.02 -3.99 1.34
N GLY A 200 13.07 -4.10 0.54
CA GLY A 200 13.62 -5.37 0.05
C GLY A 200 14.47 -6.12 1.05
#